data_AF-A0A7K3ZR13-F1
#
_entry.id   AF-A0A7K3ZR13-F1
#
_cell.length_a   1.000
_cell.length_b   1.000
_cell.length_c   1.000
_cell.angle_alpha   90.00
_cell.angle_beta   90.00
_cell.angle_gamma   90.00
#
_symmetry.space_group_name_H-M   'P 1'
#
loop_
_entity.id
_entity.type
_entity.pdbx_description
1 polymer ?
#
loop_
_entity_poly.entity_id
_entity_poly.type
_entity_poly.pdbx_seq_one_letter_code
_entity_poly.pdbx_strand_id
1 'polypeptide(L)' 'MTGKVWTAREEVELKTLVGAKSGVVVIAAQLNKSPKAVITKCQRLGLQLESYVNTSMSIPKELPSVEETAILFFCYQ' A
#
# COMPACT_ATOMS: atom_id res chain seq x y z
N MET A 1 -2.90 -15.23 -24.86
CA MET A 1 -2.63 -14.42 -23.64
C MET A 1 -1.23 -14.79 -23.15
N THR A 2 -0.20 -14.16 -23.69
CA THR A 2 1.20 -14.50 -23.40
C THR A 2 1.63 -13.84 -22.10
N GLY A 3 1.18 -14.39 -20.97
CA GLY A 3 1.65 -13.95 -19.66
C GLY A 3 3.12 -14.34 -19.51
N LYS A 4 4.03 -13.36 -19.38
CA LYS A 4 5.41 -13.65 -18.95
C LYS A 4 5.33 -14.45 -17.64
N VAL A 5 5.76 -15.70 -17.70
CA VAL A 5 5.80 -16.60 -16.54
C VAL A 5 6.74 -16.00 -15.49
N TRP A 6 6.37 -16.12 -14.22
CA TRP A 6 7.23 -15.76 -13.10
C TRP A 6 8.16 -16.94 -12.83
N THR A 7 9.46 -16.70 -12.91
CA THR A 7 10.47 -17.66 -12.49
C THR A 7 10.71 -17.56 -10.98
N ALA A 8 11.17 -18.65 -10.38
CA ALA A 8 11.50 -18.67 -8.95
C ALA A 8 12.54 -17.59 -8.58
N ARG A 9 13.45 -17.23 -9.49
CA ARG A 9 14.44 -16.15 -9.29
C ARG A 9 13.77 -14.79 -9.18
N GLU A 10 12.86 -14.48 -10.11
CA GLU A 10 12.10 -13.22 -10.10
C GLU A 10 11.21 -13.09 -8.86
N GLU A 11 10.67 -14.19 -8.35
CA GLU A 11 9.89 -14.18 -7.10
C GLU A 11 10.75 -13.90 -5.86
N VAL A 12 11.99 -14.38 -5.83
CA VAL A 12 12.93 -14.08 -4.75
C VAL A 12 13.35 -12.61 -4.82
N GLU A 13 13.70 -12.10 -6.00
CA GLU A 13 14.03 -10.68 -6.19
C GLU A 13 12.86 -9.77 -5.81
N LEU A 14 11.63 -10.13 -6.20
CA LEU A 14 10.43 -9.40 -5.79
C LEU A 14 10.33 -9.31 -4.26
N LYS A 15 10.50 -10.41 -3.55
CA LYS A 15 10.44 -10.44 -2.08
C LYS A 15 11.52 -9.56 -1.45
N THR A 16 12.74 -9.63 -1.97
CA THR A 16 13.87 -8.81 -1.50
C THR A 16 13.60 -7.32 -1.70
N LEU A 17 13.13 -6.92 -2.89
CA LEU A 17 12.86 -5.51 -3.21
C LEU A 17 11.65 -4.97 -2.42
N VAL A 18 10.62 -5.80 -2.20
CA VAL A 18 9.50 -5.46 -1.32
C VAL A 18 9.97 -5.30 0.12
N GLY A 19 10.81 -6.21 0.63
CA GLY A 19 11.40 -6.11 1.96
C GLY A 19 12.27 -4.86 2.14
N ALA A 20 12.95 -4.44 1.07
CA ALA A 20 13.69 -3.18 0.99
C ALA A 20 12.80 -1.93 0.81
N LYS A 21 11.46 -2.07 0.88
CA LYS A 21 10.48 -0.98 0.68
C LYS A 21 10.67 -0.21 -0.63
N SER A 22 11.15 -0.89 -1.68
CA SER A 22 11.33 -0.27 -2.99
C SER A 22 9.98 0.02 -3.65
N GLY A 23 9.88 1.14 -4.36
CA GLY A 23 8.67 1.53 -5.08
C GLY A 23 8.33 0.57 -6.23
N VAL A 24 7.04 0.36 -6.49
CA VAL A 24 6.55 -0.59 -7.52
C VAL A 24 7.12 -0.31 -8.91
N VAL A 25 7.37 0.96 -9.25
CA VAL A 25 7.95 1.38 -10.52
C VAL A 25 9.40 0.90 -10.67
N VAL A 26 10.18 1.00 -9.59
CA VAL A 26 11.58 0.55 -9.54
C VAL A 26 11.65 -0.96 -9.66
N ILE A 27 10.78 -1.67 -8.94
CA ILE A 27 10.67 -3.14 -8.99
C ILE A 27 10.30 -3.61 -10.40
N ALA A 28 9.33 -2.95 -11.03
CA ALA A 28 8.90 -3.25 -12.39
C ALA A 28 10.01 -3.03 -13.42
N ALA A 29 10.79 -1.96 -13.25
CA ALA A 29 11.95 -1.68 -14.10
C ALA A 29 13.04 -2.74 -13.95
N GLN A 30 13.37 -3.16 -12.71
CA GLN A 30 14.38 -4.19 -12.47
C GLN A 30 13.96 -5.56 -13.02
N LEU A 31 12.71 -5.97 -12.79
CA LEU A 31 12.22 -7.27 -13.24
C LEU A 31 11.82 -7.28 -14.73
N ASN A 32 11.93 -6.13 -15.42
CA ASN A 32 11.48 -5.96 -16.80
C ASN A 32 10.02 -6.42 -17.01
N LYS A 33 9.16 -6.09 -16.04
CA LYS A 33 7.72 -6.41 -16.01
C LYS A 33 6.90 -5.13 -15.95
N SER A 34 5.61 -5.26 -16.26
CA SER A 34 4.67 -4.16 -16.05
C SER A 34 4.39 -3.98 -14.56
N PRO A 35 4.27 -2.73 -14.06
CA PRO A 35 3.94 -2.47 -12.65
C PRO A 35 2.63 -3.12 -12.24
N LYS A 36 1.65 -3.19 -13.14
CA LYS A 36 0.38 -3.91 -12.92
C LYS A 36 0.59 -5.41 -12.64
N ALA A 37 1.53 -6.06 -13.34
CA ALA A 37 1.86 -7.47 -13.11
C ALA A 37 2.56 -7.69 -11.77
N VAL A 38 3.42 -6.75 -11.36
CA VAL A 38 4.08 -6.73 -10.05
C VAL A 38 3.04 -6.59 -8.93
N ILE A 39 2.08 -5.66 -9.05
CA ILE A 39 1.00 -5.48 -8.07
C ILE A 39 0.16 -6.75 -7.94
N THR A 40 -0.31 -7.31 -9.05
CA THR A 40 -1.11 -8.55 -9.03
C THR A 40 -0.33 -9.71 -8.41
N LYS A 41 0.98 -9.81 -8.66
CA LYS A 41 1.81 -10.85 -8.06
C LYS A 41 2.03 -10.62 -6.57
N CYS A 42 2.31 -9.40 -6.13
CA CYS A 42 2.42 -9.05 -4.72
C CYS A 42 1.12 -9.35 -3.95
N GLN A 43 -0.04 -9.01 -4.52
CA GLN A 43 -1.34 -9.36 -3.94
C GLN A 43 -1.51 -10.87 -3.78
N ARG A 44 -1.15 -11.66 -4.80
CA ARG A 44 -1.22 -13.13 -4.73
C ARG A 44 -0.26 -13.74 -3.71
N LEU A 45 0.85 -13.06 -3.43
CA LEU A 45 1.86 -13.48 -2.45
C LEU A 45 1.61 -12.89 -1.05
N GLY A 46 0.61 -12.03 -0.87
CA GLY A 46 0.34 -11.35 0.41
C GLY A 46 1.40 -10.29 0.78
N LEU A 47 2.15 -9.79 -0.20
CA LEU A 47 3.20 -8.79 -0.02
C LEU A 47 2.62 -7.37 -0.03
N GLN A 48 2.87 -6.60 1.02
CA GLN A 48 2.43 -5.20 1.13
C GLN A 48 3.42 -4.27 0.41
N LEU A 49 2.95 -3.62 -0.67
CA LEU A 49 3.70 -2.57 -1.35
C LEU A 49 3.29 -1.22 -0.76
N GLU A 50 4.25 -0.50 -0.17
CA GLU A 50 4.03 0.78 0.52
C GLU A 50 3.62 1.93 -0.42
N SER A 51 3.67 1.72 -1.74
CA SER A 51 3.56 2.79 -2.76
C SER A 51 2.26 2.78 -3.59
N TYR A 52 1.31 1.87 -3.37
CA TYR A 52 -0.01 2.03 -3.98
C TYR A 52 -0.92 2.76 -2.99
N VAL A 53 -0.72 4.07 -2.88
CA VAL A 53 -1.73 4.99 -2.35
C VAL A 53 -2.94 4.91 -3.28
N ASN A 54 -3.75 3.88 -3.08
CA ASN A 54 -5.12 3.92 -3.51
C ASN A 54 -5.80 4.93 -2.59
N THR A 55 -6.14 6.10 -3.12
CA THR A 55 -7.05 7.09 -2.52
C THR A 55 -8.48 6.53 -2.38
N SER A 56 -8.64 5.21 -2.23
CA SER A 56 -9.92 4.54 -2.08
C SER A 56 -9.83 3.50 -0.96
N MET A 57 -10.30 3.91 0.23
CA MET A 57 -10.66 3.12 1.42
C MET A 57 -9.48 2.58 2.24
N SER A 58 -9.21 3.06 3.45
CA SER A 58 -10.18 3.38 4.50
C SER A 58 -10.04 4.81 5.04
N ILE A 59 -11.09 5.61 4.81
CA ILE A 59 -11.42 6.71 5.73
C ILE A 59 -11.66 6.05 7.10
N PRO A 60 -10.95 6.39 8.19
CA PRO A 60 -11.50 6.17 9.51
C PRO A 60 -12.77 7.04 9.60
N LYS A 61 -13.90 6.40 9.30
CA LYS A 61 -15.24 6.93 9.52
C LYS A 61 -15.51 6.88 11.02
N GLU A 62 -14.96 7.82 11.76
CA GLU A 62 -15.40 8.16 13.12
C GLU A 62 -14.78 9.51 13.51
N LEU A 63 -15.38 10.58 12.98
CA LEU A 63 -15.51 11.81 13.76
C LEU A 63 -16.72 11.61 14.69
N PRO A 64 -16.59 12.02 15.96
CA PRO A 64 -17.26 13.26 16.30
C PRO A 64 -16.25 14.39 16.40
N SER A 65 -16.53 15.44 15.63
CA SER A 65 -16.11 16.82 15.87
C SER A 65 -16.34 17.13 17.36
N VAL A 66 -15.28 17.28 18.16
CA VAL A 66 -15.41 17.86 19.52
C VAL A 66 -15.38 19.38 19.40
N GLU A 67 -16.40 19.91 18.74
CA GLU A 67 -16.74 21.33 18.74
C GLU A 67 -17.67 21.64 19.95
N GLU A 68 -17.77 20.73 20.94
CA GLU A 68 -18.70 20.84 22.07
C GLU A 68 -18.08 20.54 23.46
N THR A 69 -16.86 21.00 23.75
CA THR A 69 -16.38 21.12 25.15
C THR A 69 -15.97 22.55 25.52
N ALA A 70 -16.60 23.55 24.90
CA ALA A 70 -16.47 24.95 25.28
C ALA A 70 -17.55 25.43 26.28
N ILE A 71 -18.50 24.58 26.70
CA ILE A 71 -19.64 25.03 27.53
C ILE A 71 -19.52 24.63 29.02
N LEU A 72 -18.61 23.73 29.40
CA LEU A 72 -18.50 23.30 30.81
C LEU A 72 -17.55 24.12 31.69
N PHE A 73 -16.81 25.10 31.14
CA PHE A 73 -15.86 25.90 31.94
C PHE A 73 -16.45 27.16 32.57
N PHE A 74 -17.72 27.52 32.30
CA PHE A 74 -18.30 28.78 32.79
C PHE A 74 -19.24 28.67 34.01
N CYS A 75 -19.40 27.47 34.60
CA CYS A 75 -20.19 27.30 35.84
C CYS A 75 -19.37 26.91 37.08
N TYR A 76 -18.04 26.92 37.02
CA TYR A 76 -17.20 26.63 38.21
C TYR A 76 -15.94 27.49 38.29
N GLN A 77 -16.07 28.81 38.13
CA GLN A 77 -15.17 29.78 38.76
C GLN A 77 -15.89 31.09 39.04
#